data_AF-A0A285Z5E1-F1
#
_entry.id   AF-A0A285Z5E1-F1
#
_cell.length_a   1.000
_cell.length_b   1.000
_cell.length_c   1.000
_cell.angle_alpha   90.00
_cell.angle_beta   90.00
_cell.angle_gamma   90.00
#
_symmetry.space_group_name_H-M   'P 1'
#
loop_
_entity.id
_entity.type
_entity.pdbx_description
1 polymer ?
#
loop_
_entity_poly.entity_id
_entity_poly.type
_entity_poly.pdbx_seq_one_letter_code
_entity_poly.pdbx_strand_id
1 'polypeptide(L)'
;MLTHRQRSFIATAEAVDGSLNFLDELLGKPAEFVTPSITIPARTENIAPGRFASIYVDFPPEVIPGKKQDKSNYLGHLPSVVDVTPLQLYFRCVDDGYRLFVRSSVRYKHALYIHEEHCVCALTSPFNGVYPTLFDLLDTNDTPITFDDLGDEVIVRLTPAGERAPLMLHTFKDNPFTYICTQGQRPLELRLHILERNAAYLNDPDEV
;
A
#
# COMPACT_ATOMS: atom_id res chain seq x y z
N MET A 1 -22.24 -21.09 13.55
CA MET A 1 -21.49 -20.23 12.61
C MET A 1 -21.17 -18.93 13.31
N LEU A 2 -19.91 -18.47 13.26
CA LEU A 2 -19.51 -17.17 13.80
C LEU A 2 -20.02 -16.05 12.90
N THR A 3 -20.52 -14.98 13.50
CA THR A 3 -20.85 -13.73 12.78
C THR A 3 -19.57 -13.05 12.28
N HIS A 4 -19.67 -12.15 11.30
CA HIS A 4 -18.51 -11.37 10.85
C HIS A 4 -17.85 -10.57 12.00
N ARG A 5 -18.66 -10.06 12.93
CA ARG A 5 -18.14 -9.42 14.15
C ARG A 5 -17.26 -10.37 14.96
N GLN A 6 -17.68 -11.62 15.15
CA GLN A 6 -16.90 -12.60 15.89
C GLN A 6 -15.60 -13.00 15.17
N ARG A 7 -15.56 -12.84 13.85
CA ARG A 7 -14.36 -13.08 13.03
C ARG A 7 -13.48 -11.83 12.85
N SER A 8 -13.86 -10.70 13.45
CA SER A 8 -13.07 -9.47 13.41
C SER A 8 -12.12 -9.40 14.61
N PHE A 9 -10.93 -8.83 14.40
CA PHE A 9 -9.89 -8.78 15.43
C PHE A 9 -8.97 -7.59 15.26
N ILE A 10 -8.26 -7.24 16.32
CA ILE A 10 -7.19 -6.22 16.31
C ILE A 10 -5.87 -6.93 16.51
N ALA A 11 -4.88 -6.60 15.70
CA ALA A 11 -3.52 -7.12 15.83
C ALA A 11 -2.48 -6.03 15.60
N THR A 12 -1.29 -6.19 16.16
CA THR A 12 -0.11 -5.53 15.62
C THR A 12 0.42 -6.33 14.43
N ALA A 13 0.96 -5.63 13.44
CA ALA A 13 1.56 -6.19 12.25
C ALA A 13 3.00 -5.71 12.14
N GLU A 14 3.93 -6.66 12.07
CA GLU A 14 5.36 -6.42 11.92
C GLU A 14 5.88 -7.21 10.71
N ALA A 15 6.82 -6.66 9.96
CA ALA A 15 7.53 -7.47 8.97
C ALA A 15 8.44 -8.48 9.68
N VAL A 16 8.48 -9.72 9.19
CA VAL A 16 9.38 -10.75 9.74
C VAL A 16 10.85 -10.37 9.58
N ASP A 17 11.19 -9.57 8.57
CA ASP A 17 12.56 -9.33 8.11
C ASP A 17 12.94 -7.84 8.02
N GLY A 18 12.44 -7.03 8.95
CA GLY A 18 12.74 -5.60 9.01
C GLY A 18 11.69 -4.82 9.79
N SER A 19 11.63 -3.52 9.56
CA SER A 19 10.59 -2.65 10.09
C SER A 19 9.53 -2.36 9.03
N LEU A 20 8.26 -2.42 9.45
CA LEU A 20 7.08 -2.11 8.64
C LEU A 20 6.31 -0.98 9.32
N ASN A 21 6.08 0.10 8.60
CA ASN A 21 5.14 1.15 8.98
C ASN A 21 4.83 2.03 7.78
N PHE A 22 4.12 3.13 7.98
CA PHE A 22 4.03 4.20 6.99
C PHE A 22 5.41 4.83 6.76
N LEU A 23 5.66 5.31 5.53
CA LEU A 23 6.98 5.80 5.16
C LEU A 23 7.45 6.97 6.03
N ASP A 24 6.57 7.87 6.44
CA ASP A 24 6.96 8.96 7.32
C ASP A 24 7.32 8.51 8.73
N GLU A 25 6.61 7.54 9.28
CA GLU A 25 6.90 6.91 10.57
C GLU A 25 8.25 6.19 10.53
N LEU A 26 8.53 5.46 9.45
CA LEU A 26 9.81 4.78 9.26
C LEU A 26 10.99 5.75 9.11
N LEU A 27 10.76 6.91 8.49
CA LEU A 27 11.81 7.91 8.23
C LEU A 27 11.95 8.96 9.34
N GLY A 28 10.95 9.08 10.21
CA GLY A 28 10.82 10.16 11.20
C GLY A 28 10.57 11.55 10.58
N LYS A 29 10.18 11.61 9.31
CA LYS A 29 9.95 12.85 8.55
C LYS A 29 9.09 12.57 7.30
N PRO A 30 8.46 13.59 6.69
CA PRO A 30 7.66 13.40 5.47
C PRO A 30 8.45 12.68 4.35
N ALA A 31 7.81 11.70 3.73
CA ALA A 31 8.38 10.90 2.65
C ALA A 31 8.14 11.57 1.30
N GLU A 32 8.94 12.60 1.01
CA GLU A 32 8.85 13.36 -0.22
C GLU A 32 9.78 12.79 -1.30
N PHE A 33 9.24 12.56 -2.50
CA PHE A 33 9.98 12.09 -3.66
C PHE A 33 9.82 13.08 -4.82
N VAL A 34 10.90 13.38 -5.54
CA VAL A 34 10.86 14.19 -6.76
C VAL A 34 11.13 13.27 -7.94
N THR A 35 10.16 13.12 -8.84
CA THR A 35 10.37 12.31 -10.05
C THR A 35 11.51 12.91 -10.89
N PRO A 36 12.32 12.12 -11.61
CA PRO A 36 13.32 12.66 -12.51
C PRO A 36 12.66 13.49 -13.62
N SER A 37 13.34 14.55 -14.07
CA SER A 37 12.92 15.32 -15.24
C SER A 37 13.02 14.46 -16.50
N ILE A 38 12.05 14.59 -17.39
CA ILE A 38 12.02 13.89 -18.67
C ILE A 38 12.46 14.85 -19.76
N THR A 39 13.48 14.48 -20.54
CA THR A 39 13.87 15.21 -21.75
C THR A 39 13.25 14.52 -22.96
N ILE A 40 12.31 15.20 -23.61
CA ILE A 40 11.78 14.79 -24.91
C ILE A 40 12.83 15.22 -25.95
N PRO A 41 13.34 14.29 -26.78
CA PRO A 41 14.35 14.62 -27.78
C PRO A 41 13.79 15.62 -28.79
N ALA A 42 14.69 16.42 -29.37
CA ALA A 42 14.36 17.31 -30.47
C ALA A 42 13.68 16.51 -31.60
N ARG A 43 12.61 17.07 -32.17
CA ARG A 43 11.91 16.47 -33.31
C ARG A 43 11.93 17.44 -34.48
N THR A 44 12.04 16.89 -35.68
CA THR A 44 11.91 17.65 -36.92
C THR A 44 10.61 17.22 -37.60
N GLU A 45 9.67 18.16 -37.79
CA GLU A 45 8.40 17.88 -38.48
C GLU A 45 8.40 18.47 -39.89
N ASN A 46 7.80 17.76 -40.84
CA ASN A 46 7.55 18.23 -42.20
C ASN A 46 6.08 18.61 -42.34
N ILE A 47 5.80 19.90 -42.52
CA ILE A 47 4.43 20.45 -42.40
C ILE A 47 3.79 20.67 -43.80
N ALA A 48 4.38 20.15 -44.88
CA ALA A 48 3.85 20.33 -46.24
C ALA A 48 3.28 19.03 -46.85
N PRO A 49 1.95 18.87 -46.93
CA PRO A 49 1.34 17.80 -47.71
C PRO A 49 1.09 18.32 -49.14
N GLY A 50 2.15 18.52 -49.94
CA GLY A 50 1.94 19.03 -51.29
C GLY A 50 3.20 19.42 -52.06
N ARG A 51 3.07 19.45 -53.39
CA ARG A 51 4.11 19.42 -54.44
C ARG A 51 5.11 20.59 -54.50
N PHE A 52 5.30 21.37 -53.45
CA PHE A 52 6.29 22.45 -53.39
C PHE A 52 7.06 22.42 -52.06
N ALA A 53 8.39 22.55 -52.16
CA ALA A 53 9.43 22.59 -51.12
C ALA A 53 9.04 22.17 -49.69
N SER A 54 9.60 21.04 -49.22
CA SER A 54 9.47 20.63 -47.81
C SER A 54 10.05 21.69 -46.88
N ILE A 55 9.24 22.15 -45.93
CA ILE A 55 9.66 22.99 -44.81
C ILE A 55 9.86 22.07 -43.62
N TYR A 56 11.11 21.98 -43.16
CA TYR A 56 11.47 21.30 -41.93
C TYR A 56 11.50 22.31 -40.79
N VAL A 57 10.79 22.00 -39.70
CA VAL A 57 10.83 22.79 -38.46
C VAL A 57 11.53 21.96 -37.40
N ASP A 58 12.64 22.47 -36.89
CA ASP A 58 13.36 21.88 -35.77
C ASP A 58 12.77 22.38 -34.45
N PHE A 59 12.24 21.45 -33.67
CA PHE A 59 11.78 21.72 -32.31
C PHE A 59 12.91 21.38 -31.33
N PRO A 60 13.32 22.31 -30.44
CA PRO A 60 14.31 22.02 -29.42
C PRO A 60 13.80 20.93 -28.47
N PRO A 61 14.71 20.22 -27.77
CA PRO A 61 14.29 19.23 -26.79
C PRO A 61 13.50 19.90 -25.66
N GLU A 62 12.35 19.32 -25.34
CA GLU A 62 11.49 19.79 -24.25
C GLU A 62 11.90 19.10 -22.95
N VAL A 63 12.11 19.88 -21.87
CA VAL A 63 12.42 19.34 -20.54
C VAL A 63 11.18 19.49 -19.67
N ILE A 64 10.55 18.36 -19.34
CA ILE A 64 9.45 18.31 -18.39
C ILE A 64 10.08 18.16 -16.98
N PRO A 65 9.92 19.16 -16.09
CA PRO A 65 10.51 19.10 -14.76
C PRO A 65 9.84 18.01 -13.91
N GLY A 66 10.65 17.39 -13.05
CA GLY A 66 10.18 16.48 -12.02
C GLY A 66 9.08 17.07 -11.14
N LYS A 67 8.08 16.25 -10.76
CA LYS A 67 7.04 16.63 -9.82
C LYS A 67 7.38 16.12 -8.43
N LYS A 68 7.26 16.99 -7.42
CA LYS A 68 7.31 16.61 -6.01
C LYS A 68 6.04 15.84 -5.64
N GLN A 69 6.20 14.66 -5.06
CA GLN A 69 5.14 13.79 -4.60
C GLN A 69 5.34 13.49 -3.11
N ASP A 70 4.25 13.56 -2.34
CA ASP A 70 4.23 13.10 -0.96
C ASP A 70 3.75 11.65 -0.92
N LYS A 71 4.59 10.76 -0.40
CA LYS A 71 4.33 9.32 -0.27
C LYS A 71 4.22 8.88 1.19
N SER A 72 4.09 9.82 2.13
CA SER A 72 4.06 9.54 3.58
C SER A 72 2.98 8.51 3.98
N ASN A 73 1.83 8.53 3.31
CA ASN A 73 0.71 7.64 3.61
C ASN A 73 0.86 6.21 3.07
N TYR A 74 1.94 5.91 2.33
CA TYR A 74 2.17 4.57 1.82
C TYR A 74 2.82 3.68 2.88
N LEU A 75 2.44 2.40 2.91
CA LEU A 75 3.17 1.41 3.68
C LEU A 75 4.53 1.16 3.03
N GLY A 76 5.55 1.16 3.87
CA GLY A 76 6.93 0.90 3.48
C GLY A 76 7.56 -0.19 4.32
N HIS A 77 8.72 -0.63 3.83
CA HIS A 77 9.60 -1.57 4.51
C HIS A 77 11.00 -0.98 4.61
N LEU A 78 11.64 -1.18 5.76
CA LEU A 78 13.07 -0.98 5.92
C LEU A 78 13.71 -2.30 6.34
N PRO A 79 14.82 -2.73 5.71
CA PRO A 79 15.52 -3.95 6.09
C PRO A 79 16.24 -3.85 7.45
N SER A 80 16.32 -2.65 8.01
CA SER A 80 16.90 -2.39 9.33
C SER A 80 15.80 -2.27 10.38
N VAL A 81 16.10 -2.72 11.59
CA VAL A 81 15.21 -2.53 12.75
C VAL A 81 15.28 -1.06 13.17
N VAL A 82 14.14 -0.39 13.06
CA VAL A 82 13.91 0.98 13.54
C VAL A 82 13.04 0.91 14.78
N ASP A 83 13.34 1.75 15.77
CA ASP A 83 12.52 1.91 16.97
C ASP A 83 11.25 2.72 16.62
N VAL A 84 10.27 2.01 16.06
CA VAL A 84 8.96 2.53 15.69
C VAL A 84 7.89 1.68 16.33
N THR A 85 6.80 2.30 16.79
CA THR A 85 5.67 1.54 17.35
C THR A 85 5.08 0.64 16.26
N PRO A 86 4.86 -0.66 16.52
CA PRO A 86 4.29 -1.57 15.54
C PRO A 86 2.95 -1.08 14.98
N LEU A 87 2.71 -1.36 13.71
CA LEU A 87 1.47 -0.95 13.05
C LEU A 87 0.29 -1.76 13.62
N GLN A 88 -0.65 -1.08 14.27
CA GLN A 88 -1.85 -1.71 14.79
C GLN A 88 -2.96 -1.61 13.75
N LEU A 89 -3.54 -2.76 13.40
CA LEU A 89 -4.61 -2.88 12.42
C LEU A 89 -5.83 -3.56 13.02
N TYR A 90 -6.99 -3.03 12.68
CA TYR A 90 -8.29 -3.65 12.87
C TYR A 90 -8.68 -4.39 11.59
N PHE A 91 -8.75 -5.72 11.69
CA PHE A 91 -9.18 -6.64 10.65
C PHE A 91 -10.69 -6.81 10.75
N ARG A 92 -11.43 -5.96 10.04
CA ARG A 92 -12.90 -6.04 9.97
C ARG A 92 -13.32 -7.09 8.95
N CYS A 93 -13.80 -8.23 9.44
CA CYS A 93 -14.36 -9.26 8.57
C CYS A 93 -15.65 -8.77 7.91
N VAL A 94 -15.80 -9.07 6.62
CA VAL A 94 -17.03 -8.93 5.83
C VAL A 94 -17.24 -10.21 5.02
N ASP A 95 -18.28 -10.27 4.17
CA ASP A 95 -18.59 -11.49 3.40
C ASP A 95 -17.41 -12.01 2.57
N ASP A 96 -16.64 -11.10 1.96
CA ASP A 96 -15.59 -11.42 0.98
C ASP A 96 -14.17 -11.03 1.48
N GLY A 97 -13.88 -11.25 2.77
CA GLY A 97 -12.54 -11.05 3.35
C GLY A 97 -12.48 -9.97 4.43
N TYR A 98 -11.36 -9.25 4.52
CA TYR A 98 -11.12 -8.24 5.56
C TYR A 98 -10.93 -6.84 4.99
N ARG A 99 -11.59 -5.86 5.61
CA ARG A 99 -11.22 -4.44 5.49
C ARG A 99 -10.28 -4.09 6.62
N LEU A 100 -9.13 -3.52 6.29
CA LEU A 100 -8.10 -3.18 7.27
C LEU A 100 -8.17 -1.70 7.62
N PHE A 101 -8.29 -1.39 8.91
CA PHE A 101 -8.29 -0.03 9.43
C PHE A 101 -7.13 0.18 10.39
N VAL A 102 -6.46 1.31 10.29
CA VAL A 102 -5.35 1.69 11.15
C VAL A 102 -5.88 2.06 12.53
N ARG A 103 -5.31 1.45 13.56
CA ARG A 103 -5.58 1.76 14.98
C ARG A 103 -4.39 2.43 15.68
N SER A 104 -3.23 2.51 15.03
CA SER A 104 -2.12 3.36 15.49
C SER A 104 -2.50 4.86 15.46
N SER A 105 -1.92 5.64 16.37
CA SER A 105 -2.28 7.06 16.60
C SER A 105 -2.12 7.96 15.37
N VAL A 106 -1.07 7.77 14.59
CA VAL A 106 -0.66 8.69 13.51
C VAL A 106 -1.66 8.72 12.34
N ARG A 107 -2.41 7.64 12.12
CA ARG A 107 -3.41 7.54 11.05
C ARG A 107 -4.68 6.84 11.52
N TYR A 108 -5.05 7.08 12.77
CA TYR A 108 -6.21 6.44 13.38
C TYR A 108 -7.45 6.53 12.48
N LYS A 109 -8.13 5.39 12.30
CA LYS A 109 -9.33 5.16 11.45
C LYS A 109 -9.18 5.38 9.95
N HIS A 110 -7.97 5.62 9.45
CA HIS A 110 -7.72 5.46 8.01
C HIS A 110 -7.81 3.98 7.64
N ALA A 111 -8.27 3.69 6.44
CA ALA A 111 -8.32 2.33 5.93
C ALA A 111 -7.21 2.09 4.92
N LEU A 112 -6.80 0.83 4.77
CA LEU A 112 -5.83 0.45 3.77
C LEU A 112 -6.48 0.29 2.39
N TYR A 113 -5.86 0.90 1.40
CA TYR A 113 -6.23 0.85 -0.01
C TYR A 113 -5.03 0.41 -0.83
N ILE A 114 -5.28 -0.36 -1.88
CA ILE A 114 -4.34 -0.50 -3.01
C ILE A 114 -4.65 0.64 -3.98
N HIS A 115 -3.70 1.56 -4.14
CA HIS A 115 -3.88 2.78 -4.94
C HIS A 115 -2.84 2.84 -6.07
N GLU A 116 -2.53 4.04 -6.56
CA GLU A 116 -1.49 4.32 -7.55
C GLU A 116 -0.30 3.37 -7.46
N GLU A 117 0.14 2.90 -8.63
CA GLU A 117 1.26 1.95 -8.79
C GLU A 117 1.03 0.59 -8.11
N HIS A 118 -0.22 0.27 -7.79
CA HIS A 118 -0.65 -0.94 -7.10
C HIS A 118 -0.03 -1.11 -5.70
N CYS A 119 0.28 0.01 -5.04
CA CYS A 119 0.89 0.03 -3.72
C CYS A 119 -0.13 0.36 -2.63
N VAL A 120 0.11 -0.18 -1.43
CA VAL A 120 -0.77 -0.04 -0.28
C VAL A 120 -0.53 1.30 0.41
N CYS A 121 -1.60 2.05 0.65
CA CYS A 121 -1.60 3.29 1.40
C CYS A 121 -2.79 3.39 2.35
N ALA A 122 -2.69 4.29 3.32
CA ALA A 122 -3.78 4.62 4.24
C ALA A 122 -4.51 5.89 3.80
N LEU A 123 -5.83 5.80 3.64
CA LEU A 123 -6.70 6.91 3.24
C LEU A 123 -7.98 6.93 4.08
N THR A 124 -8.66 8.07 4.12
CA THR A 124 -9.97 8.20 4.75
C THR A 124 -10.99 7.31 4.02
N SER A 125 -11.78 6.54 4.76
CA SER A 125 -12.81 5.67 4.19
C SER A 125 -14.20 6.30 4.31
N PRO A 126 -15.01 6.34 3.23
CA PRO A 126 -14.67 5.97 1.86
C PRO A 126 -13.80 7.04 1.18
N PHE A 127 -12.90 6.63 0.28
CA PHE A 127 -12.07 7.52 -0.51
C PHE A 127 -12.66 7.63 -1.92
N ASN A 128 -12.98 8.86 -2.37
CA ASN A 128 -13.62 9.11 -3.67
C ASN A 128 -14.86 8.24 -3.96
N GLY A 129 -15.66 7.95 -2.92
CA GLY A 129 -16.85 7.10 -3.01
C GLY A 129 -16.56 5.59 -3.08
N VAL A 130 -15.30 5.18 -2.95
CA VAL A 130 -14.86 3.78 -3.03
C VAL A 130 -14.52 3.25 -1.63
N TYR A 131 -15.03 2.06 -1.32
CA TYR A 131 -14.71 1.37 -0.06
C TYR A 131 -13.27 0.84 -0.04
N PRO A 132 -12.70 0.61 1.15
CA PRO A 132 -11.35 0.06 1.30
C PRO A 132 -11.17 -1.26 0.57
N THR A 133 -9.94 -1.51 0.12
CA THR A 133 -9.57 -2.77 -0.51
C THR A 133 -9.82 -3.93 0.47
N LEU A 134 -10.36 -5.04 -0.06
CA LEU A 134 -10.53 -6.27 0.69
C LEU A 134 -9.25 -7.10 0.60
N PHE A 135 -8.88 -7.70 1.72
CA PHE A 135 -7.73 -8.55 1.84
C PHE A 135 -8.12 -9.93 2.38
N ASP A 136 -7.49 -10.97 1.85
CA ASP A 136 -7.49 -12.30 2.43
C ASP A 136 -6.15 -12.58 3.12
N LEU A 137 -6.15 -13.56 4.01
CA LEU A 137 -4.97 -14.04 4.71
C LEU A 137 -4.48 -15.32 4.05
N LEU A 138 -3.18 -15.40 3.82
CA LEU A 138 -2.48 -16.60 3.36
C LEU A 138 -1.50 -17.06 4.44
N ASP A 139 -1.24 -18.36 4.50
CA ASP A 139 -0.09 -18.90 5.22
C ASP A 139 1.23 -18.64 4.45
N THR A 140 2.35 -19.12 4.99
CA THR A 140 3.67 -18.99 4.35
C THR A 140 3.83 -19.83 3.07
N ASN A 141 2.87 -20.72 2.77
CA ASN A 141 2.81 -21.55 1.56
C ASN A 141 1.79 -21.00 0.54
N ASP A 142 1.34 -19.76 0.71
CA ASP A 142 0.34 -19.09 -0.13
C ASP A 142 -1.03 -19.81 -0.16
N THR A 143 -1.35 -20.55 0.90
CA THR A 143 -2.64 -21.20 1.10
C THR A 143 -3.56 -20.28 1.90
N PRO A 144 -4.80 -20.02 1.44
CA PRO A 144 -5.75 -19.22 2.20
C PRO A 144 -6.03 -19.81 3.57
N ILE A 145 -5.99 -18.96 4.60
CA ILE A 145 -6.32 -19.28 5.97
C ILE A 145 -7.45 -18.39 6.48
N THR A 146 -8.17 -18.88 7.48
CA THR A 146 -9.34 -18.22 8.06
C THR A 146 -9.06 -17.78 9.49
N PHE A 147 -10.02 -17.06 10.09
CA PHE A 147 -9.94 -16.66 11.49
C PHE A 147 -9.72 -17.83 12.45
N ASP A 148 -10.30 -19.00 12.15
CA ASP A 148 -10.22 -20.19 13.01
C ASP A 148 -8.80 -20.81 13.03
N ASP A 149 -7.98 -20.50 12.02
CA ASP A 149 -6.59 -20.95 11.90
C ASP A 149 -5.61 -20.03 12.65
N LEU A 150 -6.06 -18.86 13.13
CA LEU A 150 -5.20 -17.85 13.75
C LEU A 150 -4.99 -18.13 15.24
N GLY A 151 -3.74 -18.42 15.62
CA GLY A 151 -3.25 -18.36 17.00
C GLY A 151 -3.08 -16.93 17.51
N ASP A 152 -2.58 -16.75 18.73
CA ASP A 152 -2.34 -15.41 19.29
C ASP A 152 -1.15 -14.71 18.64
N GLU A 153 -0.22 -15.49 18.11
CA GLU A 153 0.86 -15.03 17.24
C GLU A 153 0.91 -15.95 16.01
N VAL A 154 0.97 -15.35 14.82
CA VAL A 154 0.96 -16.09 13.55
C VAL A 154 1.70 -15.30 12.48
N ILE A 155 2.44 -16.01 11.62
CA ILE A 155 3.04 -15.43 10.41
C ILE A 155 2.10 -15.68 9.24
N VAL A 156 1.71 -14.59 8.57
CA VAL A 156 0.78 -14.61 7.45
C VAL A 156 1.32 -13.77 6.31
N ARG A 157 0.71 -13.92 5.13
CA ARG A 157 0.81 -12.95 4.04
C ARG A 157 -0.58 -12.38 3.75
N LEU A 158 -0.62 -11.13 3.33
CA LEU A 158 -1.86 -10.51 2.85
C LEU A 158 -1.93 -10.63 1.33
N THR A 159 -3.12 -10.84 0.79
CA THR A 159 -3.40 -10.80 -0.65
C THR A 159 -4.65 -9.94 -0.87
N PRO A 160 -4.80 -9.22 -2.00
CA PRO A 160 -6.11 -8.71 -2.39
C PRO A 160 -7.13 -9.85 -2.42
N ALA A 161 -8.35 -9.60 -1.93
CA ALA A 161 -9.35 -10.64 -1.79
C ALA A 161 -9.70 -11.28 -3.15
N GLY A 162 -9.80 -12.60 -3.18
CA GLY A 162 -10.01 -13.38 -4.41
C GLY A 162 -8.76 -13.58 -5.27
N GLU A 163 -7.63 -12.95 -4.93
CA GLU A 163 -6.32 -13.24 -5.52
C GLU A 163 -5.57 -14.30 -4.68
N ARG A 164 -4.49 -14.86 -5.24
CA ARG A 164 -3.61 -15.81 -4.54
C ARG A 164 -2.15 -15.35 -4.47
N ALA A 165 -1.86 -14.17 -5.00
CA ALA A 165 -0.53 -13.61 -5.00
C ALA A 165 -0.37 -12.69 -3.78
N PRO A 166 0.58 -12.94 -2.87
CA PRO A 166 0.76 -12.11 -1.70
C PRO A 166 1.20 -10.69 -2.09
N LEU A 167 0.98 -9.74 -1.19
CA LEU A 167 1.63 -8.44 -1.26
C LEU A 167 3.15 -8.64 -1.23
N MET A 168 3.82 -7.83 -2.03
CA MET A 168 5.24 -7.91 -2.32
C MET A 168 5.93 -6.61 -1.90
N LEU A 169 7.19 -6.74 -1.49
CA LEU A 169 8.12 -5.62 -1.38
C LEU A 169 8.51 -5.16 -2.78
N HIS A 170 8.33 -3.88 -3.06
CA HIS A 170 8.66 -3.26 -4.34
C HIS A 170 9.54 -2.03 -4.14
N THR A 171 10.71 -2.01 -4.77
CA THR A 171 11.52 -0.77 -4.88
C THR A 171 11.50 -0.28 -6.32
N PHE A 172 10.98 0.92 -6.53
CA PHE A 172 10.95 1.55 -7.85
C PHE A 172 12.34 2.03 -8.25
N LYS A 173 12.62 2.02 -9.55
CA LYS A 173 13.86 2.58 -10.08
C LYS A 173 13.97 4.06 -9.70
N ASP A 174 15.15 4.46 -9.22
CA ASP A 174 15.47 5.83 -8.83
C ASP A 174 14.65 6.35 -7.62
N ASN A 175 13.90 5.48 -6.93
CA ASN A 175 13.17 5.81 -5.70
C ASN A 175 13.85 5.15 -4.49
N PRO A 176 14.16 5.91 -3.42
CA PRO A 176 14.87 5.37 -2.26
C PRO A 176 14.03 4.50 -1.33
N PHE A 177 12.72 4.40 -1.55
CA PHE A 177 11.80 3.71 -0.65
C PHE A 177 11.42 2.32 -1.18
N THR A 178 11.29 1.37 -0.26
CA THR A 178 10.67 0.07 -0.52
C THR A 178 9.22 0.11 -0.07
N TYR A 179 8.31 -0.10 -1.01
CA TYR A 179 6.86 -0.05 -0.83
C TYR A 179 6.29 -1.45 -0.68
N ILE A 180 5.07 -1.52 -0.13
CA ILE A 180 4.25 -2.73 -0.16
C ILE A 180 3.27 -2.63 -1.33
N CYS A 181 3.34 -3.52 -2.32
CA CYS A 181 2.52 -3.47 -3.54
C CYS A 181 2.04 -4.87 -3.94
N THR A 182 1.13 -4.99 -4.92
CA THR A 182 0.69 -6.32 -5.42
C THR A 182 1.75 -7.02 -6.27
N GLN A 183 2.76 -6.28 -6.74
CA GLN A 183 3.84 -6.78 -7.57
C GLN A 183 5.17 -6.29 -7.00
N GLY A 184 6.20 -7.14 -7.02
CA GLY A 184 7.48 -6.78 -6.42
C GLY A 184 8.51 -7.89 -6.50
N GLN A 185 9.62 -7.69 -5.81
CA GLN A 185 10.76 -8.60 -5.85
C GLN A 185 10.62 -9.76 -4.86
N ARG A 186 9.88 -9.57 -3.75
CA ARG A 186 9.80 -10.55 -2.67
C ARG A 186 8.48 -10.46 -1.90
N PRO A 187 7.85 -11.58 -1.49
CA PRO A 187 6.65 -11.57 -0.65
C PRO A 187 6.89 -10.87 0.69
N LEU A 188 5.89 -10.12 1.15
CA LEU A 188 5.86 -9.57 2.51
C LEU A 188 5.29 -10.63 3.46
N GLU A 189 6.10 -11.04 4.42
CA GLU A 189 5.66 -11.85 5.55
C GLU A 189 5.40 -10.98 6.76
N LEU A 190 4.19 -11.09 7.30
CA LEU A 190 3.73 -10.33 8.45
C LEU A 190 3.62 -11.24 9.65
N ARG A 191 4.30 -10.89 10.73
CA ARG A 191 3.99 -11.41 12.05
C ARG A 191 2.83 -10.61 12.62
N LEU A 192 1.72 -11.28 12.86
CA LEU A 192 0.58 -10.72 13.55
C LEU A 192 0.59 -11.16 15.01
N HIS A 193 0.49 -10.20 15.92
CA HIS A 193 0.17 -10.47 17.33
C HIS A 193 -1.26 -10.00 17.61
N ILE A 194 -2.16 -10.95 17.85
CA ILE A 194 -3.57 -10.67 18.10
C ILE A 194 -3.73 -10.06 19.50
N LEU A 195 -4.22 -8.83 19.53
CA LEU A 195 -4.46 -8.08 20.76
C LEU A 195 -5.90 -8.26 21.27
N GLU A 196 -6.86 -8.34 20.35
CA GLU A 196 -8.28 -8.47 20.67
C GLU A 196 -8.98 -9.36 19.65
N ARG A 197 -9.70 -10.37 20.12
CA ARG A 197 -10.59 -11.23 19.31
C ARG A 197 -12.03 -10.80 19.49
N ASN A 198 -12.87 -11.03 18.47
CA ASN A 198 -14.27 -10.61 18.45
C ASN A 198 -14.45 -9.09 18.60
N ALA A 199 -13.50 -8.33 18.06
CA ALA A 199 -13.48 -6.87 18.19
C ALA A 199 -14.79 -6.29 17.65
N ALA A 200 -15.39 -5.39 18.44
CA ALA A 200 -16.66 -4.78 18.06
C ALA A 200 -16.51 -4.04 16.74
N TYR A 201 -17.56 -4.09 15.91
CA TYR A 201 -17.71 -3.09 14.86
C TYR A 201 -17.80 -1.75 15.56
N LEU A 202 -16.73 -1.00 15.48
CA LEU A 202 -16.85 0.42 15.61
C LEU A 202 -17.67 0.85 14.38
N ASN A 203 -18.96 1.03 14.64
CA ASN A 203 -19.91 1.58 13.69
C ASN A 203 -19.88 3.05 13.99
N ASP A 204 -19.54 3.84 13.00
CA ASP A 204 -19.63 5.26 13.12
C ASP A 204 -20.84 5.90 12.52
N PRO A 205 -21.29 6.97 13.17
CA PRO A 205 -21.12 8.28 12.53
C PRO A 205 -19.91 9.10 13.01
N ASP A 206 -19.41 9.00 14.26
CA ASP A 206 -18.26 9.76 14.81
C ASP A 206 -17.47 9.02 15.95
N GLU A 207 -16.37 8.31 15.64
CA GLU A 207 -15.90 7.09 16.36
C GLU A 207 -15.00 7.63 17.43
N VAL A 208 -15.41 7.54 18.70
CA VAL A 208 -14.75 8.08 19.90
C VAL A 208 -13.53 9.00 19.67
#